data_AF-A0A376NUX8-F1
#
_entry.id   AF-A0A376NUX8-F1
#
_cell.length_a   1.000
_cell.length_b   1.000
_cell.length_c   1.000
_cell.angle_alpha   90.00
_cell.angle_beta   90.00
_cell.angle_gamma   90.00
#
_symmetry.space_group_name_H-M   'P 1'
#
loop_
_entity.id
_entity.type
_entity.pdbx_description
1 polymer ?
#
loop_
_entity_poly.entity_id
_entity_poly.type
_entity_poly.pdbx_seq_one_letter_code
_entity_poly.pdbx_strand_id
1 'polypeptide(L)'
;MRRLREKLAQANLKLGRNYPEPKLSYTQRGTSAGTAWLESYEIRLNPVLLLENSEAFIEEVVPHELAHLLVWKHFGRVAPHGKEWKWMMESVLGRSRPSYASVRTAIRASQHLPLPLQVPGASAYRTPP
;
A
#
# COMPACT_ATOMS: atom_id res chain seq x y z
N MET A 1 -4.33 9.38 -11.36
CA MET A 1 -4.06 9.58 -9.91
C MET A 1 -2.98 10.65 -9.75
N ARG A 2 -3.21 11.74 -8.99
CA ARG A 2 -2.33 12.93 -8.90
C ARG A 2 -1.02 12.67 -8.13
N ARG A 3 -1.11 12.09 -6.93
CA ARG A 3 0.03 11.88 -6.02
C ARG A 3 1.16 11.05 -6.63
N LEU A 4 0.80 10.01 -7.40
CA LEU A 4 1.75 9.19 -8.15
C LEU A 4 2.61 10.05 -9.09
N ARG A 5 1.96 10.90 -9.90
CA ARG A 5 2.63 11.76 -10.87
C ARG A 5 3.52 12.80 -10.20
N GLU A 6 3.06 13.39 -9.11
CA GLU A 6 3.86 14.33 -8.31
C GLU A 6 5.15 13.68 -7.81
N LYS A 7 5.04 12.48 -7.21
CA LYS A 7 6.20 11.76 -6.66
C LYS A 7 7.13 11.24 -7.73
N LEU A 8 6.59 10.81 -8.86
CA LEU A 8 7.38 10.45 -10.04
C LEU A 8 8.14 11.66 -10.59
N ALA A 9 7.49 12.81 -10.74
CA ALA A 9 8.13 14.04 -11.20
C ALA A 9 9.23 14.50 -10.23
N GLN A 10 8.98 14.41 -8.92
CA GLN A 10 9.98 14.68 -7.89
C GLN A 10 11.19 13.74 -8.01
N ALA A 11 10.97 12.45 -8.23
CA ALA A 11 12.03 11.48 -8.44
C ALA A 11 12.83 11.76 -9.72
N ASN A 12 12.13 12.07 -10.82
CA ASN A 12 12.74 12.42 -12.10
C ASN A 12 13.66 13.64 -11.96
N LEU A 13 13.17 14.69 -11.28
CA LEU A 13 13.94 15.90 -11.02
C LEU A 13 15.19 15.62 -10.18
N LYS A 14 15.05 14.93 -9.04
CA LYS A 14 16.17 14.66 -8.13
C LYS A 14 17.22 13.70 -8.70
N LEU A 15 16.79 12.73 -9.50
CA LEU A 15 17.67 11.73 -10.08
C LEU A 15 18.22 12.12 -11.45
N GLY A 16 17.79 13.27 -12.01
CA GLY A 16 18.17 13.71 -13.34
C GLY A 16 17.80 12.68 -14.43
N ARG A 17 16.71 11.95 -14.23
CA ARG A 17 16.26 10.85 -15.11
C ARG A 17 14.78 11.02 -15.43
N ASN A 18 14.34 10.36 -16.49
CA ASN A 18 12.93 10.33 -16.87
C ASN A 18 12.40 8.90 -16.77
N TYR A 19 11.86 8.54 -15.61
CA TYR A 19 11.16 7.28 -15.42
C TYR A 19 9.77 7.35 -16.05
N PRO A 20 9.32 6.27 -16.72
CA PRO A 20 7.96 6.22 -17.24
C PRO A 20 6.94 6.21 -16.11
N GLU A 21 5.70 6.56 -16.43
CA GLU A 21 4.59 6.42 -15.49
C GLU A 21 4.21 4.95 -15.34
N PRO A 22 4.15 4.41 -14.12
CA PRO A 22 3.78 3.01 -13.92
C PRO A 22 2.29 2.80 -14.19
N LYS A 23 1.96 1.61 -14.70
CA LYS A 23 0.56 1.21 -14.85
C LYS A 23 -0.07 1.12 -13.47
N LEU A 24 -1.28 1.65 -13.33
CA LEU A 24 -2.04 1.58 -12.09
C LEU A 24 -3.26 0.68 -12.27
N SER A 25 -3.45 -0.30 -11.39
CA SER A 25 -4.65 -1.13 -11.38
C SER A 25 -5.24 -1.28 -9.97
N TYR A 26 -6.55 -1.48 -9.89
CA TYR A 26 -7.31 -1.61 -8.64
C TYR A 26 -7.74 -3.06 -8.41
N THR A 27 -6.81 -3.99 -8.64
CA THR A 27 -7.09 -5.44 -8.68
C THR A 27 -6.58 -6.18 -7.45
N GLN A 28 -5.88 -5.49 -6.54
CA GLN A 28 -5.35 -6.11 -5.33
C GLN A 28 -6.49 -6.54 -4.41
N ARG A 29 -6.38 -7.74 -3.86
CA ARG A 29 -7.35 -8.35 -2.94
C ARG A 29 -6.67 -8.79 -1.65
N GLY A 30 -7.49 -9.13 -0.66
CA GLY A 30 -7.02 -9.58 0.65
C GLY A 30 -6.59 -8.42 1.53
N THR A 31 -5.63 -8.67 2.42
CA THR A 31 -5.23 -7.74 3.48
C THR A 31 -4.13 -6.77 3.07
N SER A 32 -3.53 -6.95 1.87
CA SER A 32 -2.48 -6.07 1.37
C SER A 32 -3.08 -4.81 0.76
N ALA A 33 -2.55 -3.65 1.14
CA ALA A 33 -2.96 -2.35 0.62
C ALA A 33 -2.50 -2.14 -0.83
N GLY A 34 -1.27 -2.52 -1.14
CA GLY A 34 -0.71 -2.38 -2.49
C GLY A 34 0.36 -3.44 -2.78
N THR A 35 0.74 -3.53 -4.04
CA THR A 35 1.87 -4.36 -4.50
C THR A 35 2.47 -3.79 -5.78
N ALA A 36 3.80 -3.67 -5.81
CA ALA A 36 4.58 -3.32 -6.98
C ALA A 36 4.99 -4.57 -7.78
N TRP A 37 4.66 -4.57 -9.07
CA TRP A 37 5.07 -5.60 -10.03
C TRP A 37 6.19 -5.02 -10.89
N LEU A 38 7.42 -5.44 -10.61
CA LEU A 38 8.63 -4.82 -11.15
C LEU A 38 8.71 -4.99 -12.67
N GLU A 39 8.54 -6.20 -13.17
CA GLU A 39 8.71 -6.55 -14.59
C GLU A 39 7.70 -5.85 -15.50
N SER A 40 6.43 -5.84 -15.09
CA SER A 40 5.35 -5.15 -15.82
C SER A 40 5.29 -3.65 -15.52
N TYR A 41 6.11 -3.17 -14.58
CA TYR A 41 6.13 -1.78 -14.10
C TYR A 41 4.72 -1.29 -13.72
N GLU A 42 4.05 -2.09 -12.88
CA GLU A 42 2.66 -1.91 -12.47
C GLU A 42 2.53 -1.79 -10.95
N ILE A 43 1.66 -0.89 -10.49
CA ILE A 43 1.22 -0.79 -9.10
C ILE A 43 -0.23 -1.30 -9.02
N ARG A 44 -0.45 -2.31 -8.18
CA ARG A 44 -1.78 -2.84 -7.86
C ARG A 44 -2.20 -2.33 -6.50
N LEU A 45 -3.38 -1.71 -6.43
CA LEU A 45 -3.95 -1.16 -5.21
C LEU A 45 -5.23 -1.89 -4.83
N ASN A 46 -5.49 -1.96 -3.53
CA ASN A 46 -6.70 -2.55 -2.99
C ASN A 46 -7.80 -1.47 -2.95
N PRO A 47 -8.85 -1.58 -3.78
CA PRO A 47 -9.89 -0.56 -3.85
C PRO A 47 -10.68 -0.44 -2.55
N VAL A 48 -10.83 -1.53 -1.78
CA VAL A 48 -11.58 -1.51 -0.51
C VAL A 48 -10.83 -0.66 0.51
N LEU A 49 -9.55 -0.95 0.74
CA LEU A 49 -8.71 -0.20 1.68
C LEU A 49 -8.49 1.25 1.25
N LEU A 50 -8.44 1.49 -0.06
CA LEU A 50 -8.37 2.85 -0.61
C LEU A 50 -9.64 3.66 -0.31
N LEU A 51 -10.83 3.05 -0.38
CA LEU A 51 -12.08 3.74 -0.08
C LEU A 51 -12.25 4.00 1.42
N GLU A 52 -11.80 3.08 2.27
CA GLU A 52 -11.87 3.22 3.74
C GLU A 52 -10.98 4.35 4.27
N ASN A 53 -9.78 4.54 3.72
CA ASN A 53 -8.79 5.49 4.23
C ASN A 53 -8.07 6.24 3.09
N SER A 54 -8.82 6.88 2.19
CA SER A 54 -8.31 7.40 0.92
C SER A 54 -7.08 8.31 1.02
N GLU A 55 -7.11 9.34 1.86
CA GLU A 55 -6.00 10.28 1.98
C GLU A 55 -4.74 9.60 2.54
N ALA A 56 -4.85 8.90 3.68
CA ALA A 56 -3.74 8.19 4.28
C ALA A 56 -3.18 7.10 3.36
N PHE A 57 -4.06 6.39 2.64
CA PHE A 57 -3.65 5.38 1.68
C PHE A 57 -2.89 5.99 0.51
N ILE A 58 -3.45 7.04 -0.12
CA ILE A 58 -2.81 7.71 -1.26
C ILE A 58 -1.48 8.29 -0.84
N GLU A 59 -1.44 8.90 0.35
CA GLU A 59 -0.21 9.41 0.89
C GLU A 59 0.75 8.26 1.11
N GLU A 60 0.43 7.20 1.83
CA GLU A 60 1.40 6.18 2.28
C GLU A 60 1.76 5.11 1.26
N VAL A 61 0.73 4.47 0.68
CA VAL A 61 0.88 3.26 -0.14
C VAL A 61 1.43 3.60 -1.52
N VAL A 62 0.95 4.68 -2.15
CA VAL A 62 1.36 5.02 -3.52
C VAL A 62 2.86 5.30 -3.63
N PRO A 63 3.47 6.15 -2.77
CA PRO A 63 4.91 6.37 -2.82
C PRO A 63 5.71 5.14 -2.36
N HIS A 64 5.15 4.29 -1.48
CA HIS A 64 5.78 3.03 -1.08
C HIS A 64 5.96 2.08 -2.28
N GLU A 65 4.88 1.83 -3.01
CA GLU A 65 4.93 0.95 -4.19
C GLU A 65 5.74 1.57 -5.33
N LEU A 66 5.64 2.89 -5.52
CA LEU A 66 6.47 3.60 -6.49
C LEU A 66 7.96 3.46 -6.16
N ALA A 67 8.35 3.51 -4.87
CA ALA A 67 9.75 3.35 -4.48
C ALA A 67 10.30 1.98 -4.87
N HIS A 68 9.53 0.90 -4.75
CA HIS A 68 9.96 -0.43 -5.22
C HIS A 68 10.28 -0.44 -6.71
N LEU A 69 9.41 0.17 -7.53
CA LEU A 69 9.62 0.27 -8.97
C LEU A 69 10.85 1.12 -9.34
N LEU A 70 11.01 2.28 -8.69
CA LEU A 70 12.13 3.19 -8.94
C LEU A 70 13.46 2.58 -8.51
N VAL A 71 13.50 1.93 -7.35
CA VAL A 71 14.71 1.22 -6.87
C VAL A 71 15.10 0.14 -7.86
N TRP A 72 14.14 -0.66 -8.32
CA TRP A 72 14.42 -1.68 -9.32
C TRP A 72 14.94 -1.10 -10.64
N LYS A 73 14.35 0.00 -11.14
CA LYS A 73 14.84 0.68 -12.36
C LYS A 73 16.20 1.34 -12.17
N HIS A 74 16.51 1.82 -10.98
CA HIS A 74 17.75 2.56 -10.72
C HIS A 74 18.94 1.66 -10.37
N PHE A 75 18.71 0.66 -9.52
CA PHE A 75 19.75 -0.21 -8.95
C PHE A 75 19.67 -1.67 -9.43
N GLY A 76 18.57 -2.07 -10.08
CA GLY A 76 18.34 -3.47 -10.44
C GLY A 76 17.81 -4.30 -9.27
N ARG A 77 18.21 -5.58 -9.22
CA ARG A 77 17.71 -6.51 -8.21
C ARG A 77 18.43 -6.30 -6.88
N VAL A 78 17.75 -5.68 -5.93
CA VAL A 78 18.22 -5.45 -4.55
C VAL A 78 17.21 -5.97 -3.53
N ALA A 79 17.62 -6.04 -2.26
CA ALA A 79 16.73 -6.48 -1.19
C ALA A 79 15.54 -5.51 -1.03
N PRO A 80 14.30 -6.04 -0.88
CA PRO A 80 13.14 -5.20 -0.59
C PRO A 80 13.35 -4.45 0.72
N HIS A 81 13.01 -3.16 0.75
CA HIS A 81 13.17 -2.30 1.94
C HIS A 81 14.61 -2.19 2.46
N GLY A 82 15.61 -2.49 1.61
CA GLY A 82 17.04 -2.33 1.90
C GLY A 82 17.51 -0.87 1.97
N LYS A 83 18.83 -0.68 1.99
CA LYS A 83 19.44 0.67 2.08
C LYS A 83 19.05 1.56 0.89
N GLU A 84 18.98 0.99 -0.31
CA GLU A 84 18.61 1.68 -1.55
C GLU A 84 17.15 2.14 -1.50
N TRP A 85 16.27 1.31 -0.97
CA TRP A 85 14.86 1.64 -0.83
C TRP A 85 14.63 2.72 0.23
N LYS A 86 15.31 2.63 1.38
CA LYS A 86 15.27 3.68 2.42
C LYS A 86 15.75 5.01 1.87
N TRP A 87 16.88 5.01 1.15
CA TRP A 87 17.40 6.19 0.47
C TRP A 87 16.41 6.75 -0.56
N MET A 88 15.77 5.89 -1.37
CA MET A 88 14.75 6.32 -2.33
C MET A 88 13.57 7.00 -1.61
N MET A 89 13.09 6.43 -0.51
CA MET A 89 11.96 7.00 0.24
C MET A 89 12.30 8.32 0.93
N GLU A 90 13.44 8.37 1.62
CA GLU A 90 13.85 9.51 2.45
C GLU A 90 14.45 10.63 1.60
N SER A 91 15.46 10.31 0.78
CA SER A 91 16.23 11.30 0.03
C SER A 91 15.58 11.69 -1.28
N VAL A 92 14.91 10.77 -1.98
CA VAL A 92 14.30 11.04 -3.29
C VAL A 92 12.84 11.45 -3.14
N LEU A 93 11.98 10.57 -2.64
CA LEU A 93 10.54 10.82 -2.51
C LEU A 93 10.17 11.77 -1.36
N GLY A 94 11.14 12.13 -0.51
CA GLY A 94 11.00 13.17 0.50
C GLY A 94 10.03 12.80 1.61
N ARG A 95 9.92 11.50 1.94
CA ARG A 95 9.20 11.09 3.14
C ARG A 95 10.17 11.13 4.31
N SER A 96 9.94 12.06 5.23
CA SER A 96 10.47 11.89 6.58
C SER A 96 9.78 10.67 7.18
N ARG A 97 10.56 9.78 7.82
CA ARG A 97 10.12 8.50 8.40
C ARG A 97 8.67 8.60 8.91
N PRO A 98 7.72 7.79 8.42
CA PRO A 98 6.41 7.76 9.05
C PRO A 98 6.60 7.35 10.52
N SER A 99 5.90 8.02 11.43
CA SER A 99 5.83 7.53 12.81
C SER A 99 5.31 6.09 12.78
N TYR A 100 5.79 5.22 13.68
CA TYR A 100 5.38 3.82 13.76
C TYR A 100 3.85 3.63 13.88
N ALA A 101 3.12 4.68 14.26
CA ALA A 101 1.67 4.71 14.36
C ALA A 101 0.97 4.77 12.99
N SER A 102 1.50 5.50 12.00
CA SER A 102 0.82 5.75 10.73
C SER A 102 0.80 4.50 9.82
N VAL A 103 1.91 3.76 9.80
CA VAL A 103 2.06 2.50 9.05
C VAL A 103 1.17 1.38 9.60
N ARG A 104 0.89 1.36 10.91
CA ARG A 104 -0.01 0.36 11.51
C ARG A 104 -1.47 0.61 11.17
N THR A 105 -1.90 1.86 11.04
CA THR A 105 -3.31 2.18 10.72
C THR A 105 -3.65 1.87 9.27
N ALA A 106 -2.71 2.04 8.33
CA ALA A 106 -2.90 1.68 6.93
C ALA A 106 -2.81 0.16 6.64
N ILE A 107 -2.13 -0.62 7.49
CA ILE A 107 -1.86 -2.06 7.25
C ILE A 107 -2.73 -2.99 8.12
N ARG A 108 -3.37 -2.54 9.21
CA ARG A 108 -4.08 -3.43 10.16
C ARG A 108 -5.61 -3.29 10.26
N ALA A 109 -6.29 -2.65 9.32
CA ALA A 109 -7.76 -2.62 9.30
C ALA A 109 -8.43 -3.90 8.74
N SER A 110 -7.67 -4.99 8.49
CA SER A 110 -8.23 -6.29 8.07
C SER A 110 -8.11 -7.40 9.12
N GLN A 111 -7.76 -7.11 10.37
CA GLN A 111 -7.70 -8.12 11.45
C GLN A 111 -8.81 -8.02 12.51
N HIS A 112 -9.74 -7.08 12.39
CA HIS A 112 -10.96 -7.08 13.20
C HIS A 112 -12.18 -6.80 12.33
N LEU A 113 -12.53 -7.77 11.47
CA LEU A 113 -13.96 -8.03 11.31
C LEU A 113 -14.40 -8.66 12.65
N PRO A 114 -15.37 -8.11 13.39
CA PRO A 114 -16.02 -8.90 14.42
C PRO A 114 -16.55 -10.15 13.73
N LEU A 115 -16.22 -11.33 14.28
CA LEU A 115 -16.90 -12.59 13.96
C LEU A 115 -18.42 -12.30 13.90
N PRO A 116 -19.17 -12.87 12.93
CA PRO A 116 -20.62 -12.76 12.97
C PRO A 116 -21.07 -13.22 14.35
N LEU A 117 -21.82 -12.37 15.06
CA LEU A 117 -22.41 -12.69 16.35
C LEU A 117 -22.98 -14.10 16.28
N GLN A 118 -22.43 -14.99 17.09
CA GLN A 118 -22.97 -16.31 17.32
C GLN A 118 -24.42 -16.11 17.75
N VAL A 119 -25.38 -16.44 16.90
CA VAL A 119 -26.77 -16.52 17.30
C VAL A 119 -26.85 -17.55 18.43
N PRO A 120 -27.29 -17.17 19.65
CA PRO A 120 -27.42 -18.12 20.74
C PRO A 120 -28.46 -19.18 20.36
N GLY A 121 -28.14 -20.42 20.71
CA GLY A 121 -28.78 -21.63 20.22
C GLY A 121 -30.31 -21.61 20.21
N ALA A 122 -30.87 -22.10 19.11
CA ALA A 122 -32.18 -22.73 19.14
C ALA A 122 -32.08 -23.96 20.05
N SER A 123 -32.31 -23.76 21.36
CA SER A 123 -32.50 -24.85 22.30
C SER A 123 -33.87 -25.45 22.05
N ALA A 124 -33.87 -26.65 21.51
CA ALA A 124 -35.03 -27.51 21.49
C ALA A 124 -35.51 -27.82 22.94
N TYR A 125 -36.81 -28.11 23.03
CA TYR A 125 -37.55 -28.71 24.14
C TYR A 125 -37.91 -27.80 25.33
N ARG A 126 -39.22 -27.55 25.51
CA ARG A 126 -40.09 -28.20 26.52
C ARG A 126 -41.45 -27.47 26.62
N THR A 127 -42.54 -28.13 26.23
CA THR A 127 -43.89 -27.81 26.69
C THR A 127 -44.08 -28.32 28.12
N PRO A 128 -44.70 -27.53 29.00
CA PRO A 128 -45.76 -28.08 29.87
C PRO A 128 -46.80 -27.03 30.33
N PRO A 129 -47.79 -27.41 31.16
CA PRO A 129 -48.61 -28.63 31.15
C PRO A 129 -49.97 -28.42 30.47
#